data_AF-A0A1C6CUR2-F1
#
_entry.id   AF-A0A1C6CUR2-F1
#
_cell.length_a   1.000
_cell.length_b   1.000
_cell.length_c   1.000
_cell.angle_alpha   90.00
_cell.angle_beta   90.00
_cell.angle_gamma   90.00
#
_symmetry.space_group_name_H-M   'P 1'
#
loop_
_entity.id
_entity.type
_entity.pdbx_description
1 polymer ?
#
loop_
_entity_poly.entity_id
_entity_poly.type
_entity_poly.pdbx_seq_one_letter_code
_entity_poly.pdbx_strand_id
1 'polypeptide(L)'
;MLILLALGASDETICADYERTNLCRKAEIDAVLAEHAEEIAANPACRMRYYRKAGVDPAAAPFVLRTIRAKYGSAENYLEAEYGLTPARLMRLRRMYLE
;
A
#
# COMPACT_ATOMS: atom_id res chain seq x y z
N MET A 1 0.62 -3.40 4.00
CA MET A 1 0.28 -4.06 2.72
C MET A 1 0.76 -5.52 2.60
N LEU A 2 2.05 -5.81 2.31
CA LEU A 2 2.48 -7.19 2.00
C LEU A 2 2.30 -8.20 3.16
N ILE A 3 2.42 -7.73 4.41
CA ILE A 3 2.13 -8.57 5.58
C ILE A 3 0.66 -8.98 5.59
N LEU A 4 -0.28 -8.04 5.37
CA LEU A 4 -1.71 -8.35 5.28
C LEU A 4 -2.01 -9.30 4.11
N LEU A 5 -1.31 -9.13 2.98
CA LEU A 5 -1.38 -10.07 1.85
C LEU A 5 -0.94 -11.48 2.26
N ALA A 6 0.17 -11.61 2.99
CA ALA A 6 0.65 -12.91 3.50
C ALA A 6 -0.31 -13.52 4.53
N LEU A 7 -0.94 -12.69 5.35
CA LEU A 7 -1.98 -13.11 6.30
C LEU A 7 -3.30 -13.51 5.62
N GLY A 8 -3.43 -13.31 4.30
CA GLY A 8 -4.61 -13.70 3.54
C GLY A 8 -5.77 -12.69 3.62
N ALA A 9 -5.49 -11.43 3.94
CA ALA A 9 -6.49 -10.37 3.91
C ALA A 9 -7.00 -10.13 2.48
N SER A 10 -8.27 -9.70 2.36
CA SER A 10 -8.86 -9.35 1.06
C SER A 10 -8.21 -8.10 0.46
N ASP A 11 -8.29 -7.96 -0.87
CA ASP A 11 -7.82 -6.75 -1.55
C ASP A 11 -8.48 -5.49 -1.01
N GLU A 12 -9.79 -5.55 -0.73
CA GLU A 12 -10.54 -4.46 -0.11
C GLU A 12 -9.92 -4.05 1.24
N THR A 13 -9.64 -5.02 2.11
CA THR A 13 -9.03 -4.76 3.42
C THR A 13 -7.64 -4.15 3.28
N ILE A 14 -6.84 -4.69 2.36
CA ILE A 14 -5.46 -4.24 2.12
C ILE A 14 -5.45 -2.81 1.56
N CYS A 15 -6.33 -2.50 0.61
CA CYS A 15 -6.47 -1.17 0.02
C CYS A 15 -6.99 -0.16 1.04
N ALA A 16 -8.00 -0.53 1.83
CA ALA A 16 -8.53 0.34 2.88
C ALA A 16 -7.47 0.65 3.96
N ASP A 17 -6.70 -0.36 4.42
CA ASP A 17 -5.58 -0.15 5.34
C ASP A 17 -4.52 0.77 4.74
N TYR A 18 -4.15 0.55 3.48
CA TYR A 18 -3.17 1.37 2.78
C TYR A 18 -3.61 2.83 2.69
N GLU A 19 -4.83 3.09 2.23
CA GLU A 19 -5.41 4.43 2.10
C GLU A 19 -5.59 5.14 3.46
N ARG A 20 -5.82 4.38 4.54
CA ARG A 20 -5.94 4.91 5.89
C ARG A 20 -4.69 5.66 6.34
N THR A 21 -3.53 5.40 5.74
CA THR A 21 -2.32 6.22 5.91
C THR A 21 -2.60 7.71 5.72
N ASN A 22 -3.41 8.08 4.73
CA ASN A 22 -3.75 9.47 4.43
C ASN A 22 -4.61 10.12 5.50
N LEU A 23 -5.44 9.33 6.19
CA LEU A 23 -6.24 9.80 7.31
C LEU A 23 -5.37 9.99 8.55
N CYS A 24 -4.53 9.00 8.86
CA CYS A 24 -3.63 9.03 10.02
C CYS A 24 -2.57 10.13 9.91
N ARG A 25 -2.13 10.46 8.69
CA ARG A 25 -1.08 11.45 8.42
C ARG A 25 -1.61 12.76 7.85
N LYS A 26 -2.90 13.05 8.09
CA LYS A 26 -3.55 14.23 7.53
C LYS A 26 -2.83 15.53 7.89
N ALA A 27 -2.37 15.66 9.14
CA ALA A 27 -1.68 16.86 9.60
C ALA A 27 -0.34 17.07 8.87
N GLU A 28 0.45 16.02 8.69
CA GLU A 28 1.72 16.10 7.95
C GLU A 28 1.50 16.36 6.47
N ILE A 29 0.47 15.73 5.88
CA ILE A 29 0.08 15.98 4.49
C ILE A 29 -0.32 17.45 4.32
N ASP A 30 -1.21 17.97 5.17
CA ASP A 30 -1.66 19.36 5.10
C ASP A 30 -0.49 20.34 5.29
N ALA A 31 0.46 20.05 6.19
CA ALA A 31 1.65 20.85 6.40
C ALA A 31 2.55 20.92 5.15
N VAL A 32 2.85 19.77 4.53
CA VAL A 32 3.65 19.71 3.29
C VAL A 32 2.95 20.44 2.14
N LEU A 33 1.62 20.32 2.05
CA LEU A 33 0.86 21.00 1.01
C LEU A 33 0.80 22.51 1.23
N ALA A 34 0.75 22.98 2.48
CA ALA A 34 0.80 24.38 2.82
C ALA A 34 2.17 24.99 2.54
N GLU A 35 3.25 24.27 2.85
CA GLU A 35 4.64 24.67 2.55
C GLU A 35 4.86 24.94 1.06
N HIS A 36 4.20 24.16 0.19
CA HIS A 36 4.33 24.26 -1.27
C HIS A 36 3.10 24.87 -1.95
N ALA A 37 2.28 25.66 -1.23
CA ALA A 37 1.01 26.17 -1.76
C ALA A 37 1.17 27.03 -3.02
N GLU A 38 2.20 27.89 -3.08
CA GLU A 38 2.45 28.77 -4.23
C GLU A 38 2.85 27.96 -5.49
N GLU A 39 3.71 26.95 -5.33
CA GLU A 39 4.12 26.06 -6.41
C GLU A 39 2.95 25.23 -6.95
N ILE A 40 2.08 24.76 -6.04
CA ILE A 40 0.86 24.02 -6.40
C ILE A 40 -0.14 24.94 -7.11
N ALA A 41 -0.29 26.19 -6.67
CA ALA A 41 -1.14 27.16 -7.34
C ALA A 41 -0.66 27.47 -8.76
N ALA A 42 0.65 27.58 -8.95
CA ALA A 42 1.26 27.80 -10.27
C ALA A 42 1.20 26.56 -11.18
N ASN A 43 1.26 25.36 -10.62
CA ASN A 43 1.17 24.10 -11.36
C ASN A 43 0.43 23.01 -10.57
N PRO A 44 -0.92 22.94 -10.68
CA PRO A 44 -1.72 21.97 -9.92
C PRO A 44 -1.33 20.49 -10.15
N ALA A 45 -0.73 20.16 -11.30
CA ALA A 45 -0.29 18.80 -11.59
C ALA A 45 0.85 18.33 -10.65
N CYS A 46 1.61 19.24 -10.05
CA CYS A 46 2.66 18.90 -9.10
C CYS A 46 2.11 18.53 -7.70
N ARG A 47 0.84 18.81 -7.40
CA ARG A 47 0.23 18.55 -6.09
C ARG A 47 0.46 17.14 -5.59
N MET A 48 0.28 16.14 -6.48
CA MET A 48 0.45 14.73 -6.11
C MET A 48 1.90 14.39 -5.74
N ARG A 49 2.89 15.08 -6.33
CA ARG A 49 4.31 14.93 -5.95
C ARG A 49 4.52 15.33 -4.49
N TYR A 50 3.91 16.43 -4.04
CA TYR A 50 4.01 16.89 -2.66
C TYR A 50 3.16 16.03 -1.71
N TYR A 51 1.94 15.68 -2.11
CA TYR A 51 1.07 14.79 -1.35
C TYR A 51 1.78 13.47 -0.98
N ARG A 52 2.45 12.84 -1.95
CA ARG A 52 3.17 11.57 -1.75
C ARG A 52 4.42 11.68 -0.85
N LYS A 53 4.88 12.88 -0.47
CA LYS A 53 5.96 13.02 0.53
C LYS A 53 5.51 12.60 1.93
N ALA A 54 4.23 12.79 2.25
CA ALA A 54 3.67 12.51 3.57
C ALA A 54 2.48 11.54 3.56
N GLY A 55 1.86 11.32 2.40
CA GLY A 55 0.76 10.38 2.18
C GLY A 55 1.07 9.35 1.10
N VAL A 56 0.03 8.67 0.66
CA VAL A 56 0.07 7.62 -0.36
C VAL A 56 -0.93 7.90 -1.47
N ASP A 57 -0.60 7.47 -2.70
CA ASP A 57 -1.56 7.46 -3.80
C ASP A 57 -2.52 6.26 -3.66
N PRO A 58 -3.85 6.48 -3.50
CA PRO A 58 -4.83 5.40 -3.40
C PRO A 58 -4.77 4.37 -4.54
N ALA A 59 -4.38 4.80 -5.75
CA ALA A 59 -4.28 3.91 -6.90
C ALA A 59 -3.10 2.93 -6.82
N ALA A 60 -2.14 3.16 -5.92
CA ALA A 60 -0.91 2.37 -5.85
C ALA A 60 -1.16 0.94 -5.34
N ALA A 61 -1.95 0.76 -4.28
CA ALA A 61 -2.22 -0.59 -3.75
C ALA A 61 -2.97 -1.49 -4.76
N PRO A 62 -4.08 -1.05 -5.39
CA PRO A 62 -4.73 -1.80 -6.46
C PRO A 62 -3.80 -2.11 -7.64
N PHE A 63 -2.95 -1.14 -8.02
CA PHE A 63 -1.97 -1.33 -9.08
C PHE A 63 -0.97 -2.45 -8.74
N VAL A 64 -0.41 -2.44 -7.53
CA VAL A 64 0.55 -3.44 -7.08
C VAL A 64 -0.08 -4.82 -6.99
N LEU A 65 -1.26 -4.95 -6.37
CA LEU A 65 -1.96 -6.22 -6.22
C LEU A 65 -2.31 -6.85 -7.59
N ARG A 66 -2.76 -6.03 -8.55
CA ARG A 66 -2.98 -6.48 -9.93
C ARG A 66 -1.68 -6.93 -10.59
N THR A 67 -0.60 -6.15 -10.43
CA THR A 67 0.70 -6.46 -11.03
C THR A 67 1.27 -7.77 -10.51
N ILE A 68 1.15 -8.02 -9.20
CA ILE A 68 1.53 -9.28 -8.56
C ILE A 68 0.81 -10.45 -9.23
N ARG A 69 -0.53 -10.39 -9.33
CA ARG A 69 -1.31 -11.48 -9.92
C ARG A 69 -1.05 -11.66 -11.41
N ALA A 70 -0.83 -10.57 -12.14
CA ALA A 70 -0.50 -10.64 -13.56
C ALA A 70 0.88 -11.29 -13.81
N LYS A 71 1.87 -11.05 -12.95
CA LYS A 71 3.24 -11.56 -13.13
C LYS A 71 3.48 -12.95 -12.52
N TYR A 72 2.84 -13.27 -11.40
CA TYR A 72 3.08 -14.50 -10.64
C TYR A 72 1.89 -15.47 -10.62
N GLY A 73 0.72 -15.06 -11.15
CA GLY A 73 -0.52 -15.84 -11.15
C GLY A 73 -1.31 -15.76 -9.85
N SER A 74 -0.64 -15.67 -8.71
CA SER A 74 -1.27 -15.50 -7.38
C SER A 74 -0.38 -14.69 -6.43
N ALA A 75 -0.97 -14.26 -5.32
CA ALA A 75 -0.24 -13.60 -4.26
C ALA A 75 0.71 -14.58 -3.55
N GLU A 76 0.27 -15.82 -3.35
CA GLU A 76 1.06 -16.90 -2.74
C GLU A 76 2.31 -17.20 -3.57
N ASN A 77 2.19 -17.30 -4.89
CA ASN A 77 3.32 -17.55 -5.77
C ASN A 77 4.35 -16.41 -5.72
N TYR A 78 3.86 -15.16 -5.64
CA TYR A 78 4.73 -14.00 -5.45
C TYR A 78 5.46 -14.04 -4.10
N LEU A 79 4.75 -14.36 -3.01
CA LEU A 79 5.33 -14.44 -1.68
C LEU A 79 6.35 -15.58 -1.56
N GLU A 80 6.10 -16.69 -2.23
CA GLU A 80 7.07 -17.78 -2.32
C GLU A 80 8.29 -17.41 -3.16
N ALA A 81 8.08 -16.84 -4.36
CA ALA A 81 9.16 -16.50 -5.29
C ALA A 81 10.08 -15.36 -4.77
N GLU A 82 9.50 -14.29 -4.23
CA GLU A 82 10.27 -13.10 -3.82
C GLU A 82 10.71 -13.12 -2.36
N TYR A 83 10.01 -13.88 -1.49
CA TYR A 83 10.28 -13.89 -0.05
C TYR A 83 10.50 -15.29 0.54
N GLY A 84 10.44 -16.36 -0.26
CA GLY A 84 10.61 -17.73 0.22
C GLY A 84 9.52 -18.18 1.21
N LEU A 85 8.36 -17.52 1.19
CA LEU A 85 7.22 -17.84 2.05
C LEU A 85 6.41 -18.99 1.45
N THR A 86 6.94 -20.20 1.61
CA THR A 86 6.26 -21.43 1.19
C THR A 86 4.87 -21.57 1.84
N PRO A 87 3.96 -22.38 1.28
CA PRO A 87 2.62 -22.57 1.85
C PRO A 87 2.64 -22.92 3.35
N ALA A 88 3.57 -23.78 3.77
CA ALA A 88 3.72 -24.15 5.18
C ALA A 88 4.16 -22.98 6.07
N ARG A 89 5.00 -22.06 5.56
CA ARG A 89 5.41 -20.85 6.29
C ARG A 89 4.27 -19.84 6.37
N LEU A 90 3.50 -19.66 5.30
CA LEU A 90 2.30 -18.80 5.31
C LEU A 90 1.25 -19.30 6.30
N MET A 91 0.98 -20.61 6.33
CA MET A 91 0.06 -21.19 7.32
C MET A 91 0.52 -20.93 8.75
N ARG A 92 1.82 -21.12 9.05
CA ARG A 92 2.37 -20.80 10.38
C ARG A 92 2.24 -19.32 10.73
N LEU A 93 2.52 -18.43 9.78
CA LEU A 93 2.39 -16.99 9.97
C LEU A 93 0.93 -16.61 10.27
N ARG A 94 -0.03 -17.16 9.52
CA ARG A 94 -1.46 -16.91 9.73
C ARG A 94 -1.92 -17.35 11.12
N ARG A 95 -1.53 -18.54 11.57
CA ARG A 95 -1.83 -19.00 12.94
C ARG A 95 -1.28 -18.05 14.01
N MET A 96 -0.06 -17.56 13.84
CA MET A 96 0.58 -16.69 14.83
C MET A 96 -0.13 -15.33 15.02
N TYR A 97 -0.77 -14.80 13.98
CA TYR A 97 -1.35 -13.45 14.00
C TYR A 97 -2.89 -13.43 14.03
N LEU A 98 -3.55 -14.55 13.74
CA LEU A 98 -5.01 -14.63 13.61
C LEU A 98 -5.69 -15.56 14.63
N GLU A 99 -4.92 -16.37 15.37
CA GLU A 99 -5.39 -17.18 16.51
C GLU A 99 -4.92 -16.55 17.83
#